data_AF-A0A3P9IJS4-F1
#
_entry.id   AF-A0A3P9IJS4-F1
#
_cell.length_a   1.000
_cell.length_b   1.000
_cell.length_c   1.000
_cell.angle_alpha   90.00
_cell.angle_beta   90.00
_cell.angle_gamma   90.00
#
_symmetry.space_group_name_H-M   'P 1'
#
loop_
_entity.id
_entity.type
_entity.pdbx_description
1 polymer ?
#
loop_
_entity_poly.entity_id
_entity_poly.type
_entity_poly.pdbx_seq_one_letter_code
_entity_poly.pdbx_strand_id
1 'polypeptide(L)'
;MVVKREPAAGQLVFIALLCFITRRLGCVCLLNLVLLFIDNKRWNILLVSTDRSRPGSNMDPPLTFVSPHPVQQNSYELQLETRSWLDAQSFCRLNHADLANVTSPAEGEKVKALLQRDGVEQAWFGLHRDSWVWTDGSATSYTSWLAGQPNNAGGSQGCVYMEKEKWNDFPCTNQYYTLTNLIW
;
A
#
# COMPACT_ATOMS: atom_id res chain seq x y z
N MET A 1 5.46 37.42 -1.40
CA MET A 1 4.99 36.08 -0.99
C MET A 1 4.34 35.42 -2.19
N VAL A 2 5.03 34.47 -2.83
CA VAL A 2 4.41 33.65 -3.87
C VAL A 2 3.73 32.49 -3.17
N VAL A 3 2.41 32.55 -3.08
CA VAL A 3 1.58 31.44 -2.58
C VAL A 3 1.64 30.36 -3.65
N LYS A 4 2.48 29.34 -3.44
CA LYS A 4 2.48 28.11 -4.25
C LYS A 4 1.17 27.39 -3.92
N ARG A 5 0.17 27.49 -4.79
CA ARG A 5 -1.05 26.68 -4.68
C ARG A 5 -0.70 25.25 -5.09
N GLU A 6 -0.86 24.30 -4.17
CA GLU A 6 -0.78 22.87 -4.46
C GLU A 6 -1.97 22.44 -5.33
N PRO A 7 -1.78 21.59 -6.35
CA PRO A 7 -2.88 21.05 -7.15
C PRO A 7 -3.70 20.05 -6.35
N ALA A 8 -5.02 20.05 -6.57
CA ALA A 8 -5.94 19.14 -5.91
C ALA A 8 -5.77 17.69 -6.42
N ALA A 9 -6.09 16.71 -5.57
CA ALA A 9 -6.07 15.29 -5.90
C ALA A 9 -6.86 15.01 -7.19
N GLY A 10 -6.27 14.23 -8.11
CA GLY A 10 -6.89 13.87 -9.39
C GLY A 10 -6.67 14.85 -10.55
N GLN A 11 -5.87 15.91 -10.38
CA GLN A 11 -5.51 16.77 -11.51
C GLN A 11 -4.41 16.15 -12.38
N LEU A 12 -4.69 16.10 -13.69
CA LEU A 12 -3.75 15.68 -14.72
C LEU A 12 -2.60 16.70 -14.80
N VAL A 13 -1.36 16.27 -14.59
CA VAL A 13 -0.22 17.21 -14.49
C VAL A 13 0.53 17.33 -15.81
N PHE A 14 0.59 16.29 -16.65
CA PHE A 14 1.27 16.33 -17.95
C PHE A 14 0.71 15.32 -18.96
N ILE A 15 0.62 15.73 -20.23
CA ILE A 15 0.38 14.85 -21.39
C ILE A 15 1.67 14.84 -22.21
N ALA A 16 2.31 13.67 -22.37
CA ALA A 16 3.42 13.50 -23.29
C ALA A 16 3.00 12.61 -24.46
N LEU A 17 3.12 13.13 -25.69
CA LEU A 17 2.98 12.37 -26.93
C LEU A 17 4.37 11.88 -27.34
N LEU A 18 4.66 10.59 -27.14
CA LEU A 18 5.88 9.98 -27.67
C LEU A 18 5.54 9.29 -29.00
N CYS A 19 6.05 9.85 -30.10
CA CYS A 19 5.93 9.26 -31.42
C CYS A 19 7.21 8.47 -31.72
N PHE A 20 7.15 7.14 -31.65
CA PHE A 20 8.26 6.29 -32.11
C PHE A 20 8.22 6.22 -33.65
N ILE A 21 9.12 6.93 -34.31
CA ILE A 21 9.32 6.82 -35.75
C ILE A 21 10.18 5.56 -36.00
N THR A 22 9.57 4.40 -36.18
CA THR A 22 10.28 3.23 -36.74
C THR A 22 10.43 3.44 -38.24
N ARG A 23 11.64 3.84 -38.67
CA ARG A 23 11.97 4.01 -40.09
C ARG A 23 12.04 2.65 -40.79
N ARG A 24 11.19 2.53 -41.81
CA ARG A 24 11.19 1.64 -42.99
C ARG A 24 10.24 0.43 -42.94
N LEU A 25 9.30 0.50 -43.89
CA LEU A 25 8.32 -0.48 -44.37
C LEU A 25 7.10 -0.72 -43.46
N GLY A 26 6.07 0.12 -43.63
CA GLY A 26 4.68 -0.21 -43.28
C GLY A 26 4.25 0.01 -41.82
N CYS A 27 4.85 0.96 -41.09
CA CYS A 27 4.57 1.13 -39.66
C CYS A 27 3.29 1.95 -39.38
N VAL A 28 2.37 1.35 -38.62
CA VAL A 28 1.24 2.03 -37.96
C VAL A 28 1.81 3.04 -36.95
N CYS A 29 1.46 4.33 -37.08
CA CYS A 29 1.74 5.31 -36.03
C CYS A 29 0.86 4.99 -34.82
N LEU A 30 1.38 4.22 -33.87
CA LEU A 30 0.75 4.08 -32.55
C LEU A 30 0.98 5.39 -31.80
N LEU A 31 -0.08 6.21 -31.71
CA LEU A 31 -0.08 7.37 -30.84
C LEU A 31 -0.24 6.86 -29.40
N ASN A 32 0.87 6.74 -28.68
CA ASN A 32 0.85 6.43 -27.26
C ASN A 32 0.74 7.75 -26.48
N LEU A 33 -0.36 7.91 -25.75
CA LEU A 33 -0.58 9.00 -24.81
C LEU A 33 -0.06 8.53 -23.43
N VAL A 34 0.96 9.20 -22.91
CA VAL A 34 1.43 8.98 -21.54
C VAL A 34 0.80 10.05 -20.64
N LEU A 35 -0.06 9.61 -19.72
CA LEU A 35 -0.69 10.48 -18.74
C LEU A 35 0.05 10.34 -17.41
N LEU A 36 0.60 11.47 -16.93
CA LEU A 36 1.20 11.57 -15.61
C LEU A 36 0.23 12.25 -14.66
N PHE A 37 -0.06 11.61 -13.53
CA PHE A 37 -0.90 12.16 -12.48
C PHE A 37 -0.29 11.90 -11.11
N ILE A 38 -0.64 12.76 -10.16
CA ILE A 38 -0.23 12.62 -8.77
C ILE A 38 -1.43 12.12 -7.97
N ASP A 39 -1.21 11.03 -7.25
CA ASP A 39 -2.16 10.53 -6.25
C ASP A 39 -1.43 10.35 -4.91
N ASN A 40 -1.99 10.86 -3.82
CA ASN A 40 -1.41 10.79 -2.47
C ASN A 40 0.11 11.03 -2.40
N LYS A 41 0.58 12.12 -3.03
CA LYS A 41 2.01 12.52 -3.10
C LYS A 41 2.93 11.53 -3.86
N ARG A 42 2.39 10.56 -4.59
CA ARG A 42 3.14 9.65 -5.47
C ARG A 42 2.86 9.96 -6.93
N TRP A 43 3.87 9.80 -7.79
CA TRP A 43 3.75 9.95 -9.24
C TRP A 43 3.26 8.63 -9.87
N ASN A 44 2.22 8.69 -10.70
CA ASN A 44 1.67 7.56 -11.44
C ASN A 44 1.76 7.77 -12.95
N ILE A 45 1.85 6.67 -13.69
CA ILE A 45 1.97 6.64 -15.16
C ILE A 45 0.83 5.78 -15.74
N LEU A 46 0.03 6.35 -16.64
CA LEU A 46 -0.96 5.62 -17.42
C LEU A 46 -0.60 5.69 -18.91
N LEU A 47 -0.48 4.52 -19.54
CA LEU A 47 -0.22 4.38 -20.96
C LEU A 47 -1.53 4.12 -21.70
N VAL A 48 -1.94 5.03 -22.58
CA VAL A 48 -3.12 4.86 -23.43
C VAL A 48 -2.65 4.76 -24.88
N SER A 49 -2.84 3.59 -25.50
CA SER A 49 -2.60 3.37 -26.92
C SER A 49 -3.92 3.47 -27.67
N THR A 50 -4.00 4.32 -28.68
CA THR A 50 -5.10 4.29 -29.65
C THR A 50 -4.63 3.55 -30.89
N ASP A 51 -5.05 2.30 -31.08
CA ASP A 51 -4.89 1.66 -32.38
C ASP A 51 -5.92 2.25 -33.35
N ARG A 52 -5.46 2.70 -34.51
CA ARG A 52 -6.31 3.19 -35.60
C ARG A 52 -6.12 2.28 -36.81
N SER A 53 -6.38 1.00 -36.61
CA SER A 53 -6.43 0.01 -37.67
C SER A 53 -7.73 0.17 -38.49
N ARG A 54 -7.57 0.16 -39.82
CA ARG A 54 -8.61 0.34 -40.86
C ARG A 54 -9.70 -0.76 -40.80
N PRO A 55 -10.89 -0.51 -41.35
CA PRO A 55 -12.01 -1.44 -41.24
C PRO A 55 -11.77 -2.72 -42.05
N GLY A 56 -11.90 -3.86 -41.37
CA GLY A 56 -12.01 -5.17 -42.01
C GLY A 56 -10.93 -6.16 -41.60
N SER A 57 -11.13 -6.87 -40.49
CA SER A 57 -11.29 -8.33 -40.50
C SER A 57 -11.31 -8.87 -39.06
N ASN A 58 -12.41 -9.55 -38.75
CA ASN A 58 -12.65 -10.49 -37.65
C ASN A 58 -12.69 -9.93 -36.21
N MET A 59 -13.69 -10.43 -35.48
CA MET A 59 -14.00 -10.08 -34.10
C MET A 59 -12.83 -10.42 -33.17
N ASP A 60 -12.14 -9.39 -32.68
CA ASP A 60 -11.36 -9.53 -31.46
C ASP A 60 -12.33 -9.69 -30.26
N PRO A 61 -12.07 -10.61 -29.31
CA PRO A 61 -12.84 -10.70 -28.08
C PRO A 61 -12.73 -9.39 -27.27
N PRO A 62 -13.73 -9.07 -26.43
CA PRO A 62 -13.77 -7.79 -25.73
C PRO A 62 -12.50 -7.60 -24.89
N LEU A 63 -11.92 -6.40 -24.99
CA LEU A 63 -10.73 -5.96 -24.24
C LEU A 63 -10.92 -6.25 -22.75
N THR A 64 -10.33 -7.33 -22.26
CA THR A 64 -10.16 -7.52 -20.82
C THR A 64 -9.08 -6.56 -20.39
N PHE A 65 -9.43 -5.66 -19.47
CA PHE A 65 -8.51 -4.71 -18.87
C PHE A 65 -7.51 -5.49 -18.00
N VAL A 66 -6.46 -6.03 -18.60
CA VAL A 66 -5.32 -6.57 -17.86
C VAL A 66 -4.53 -5.35 -17.40
N SER A 67 -4.69 -4.98 -16.13
CA SER A 67 -3.86 -3.95 -15.49
C SER A 67 -2.38 -4.33 -15.66
N PRO A 68 -1.50 -3.44 -16.15
CA PRO A 68 -0.08 -3.75 -16.36
C PRO A 68 0.72 -3.80 -15.06
N HIS A 69 0.07 -3.73 -13.90
CA HIS A 69 0.73 -3.91 -12.62
C HIS A 69 0.53 -5.35 -12.15
N PRO A 70 1.60 -6.12 -11.84
CA PRO A 70 1.42 -7.22 -10.91
C PRO A 70 0.74 -6.61 -9.68
N VAL A 71 -0.42 -7.16 -9.30
CA VAL A 71 -1.08 -6.87 -8.02
C VAL A 71 0.04 -6.79 -6.99
N GLN A 72 0.30 -5.61 -6.41
CA GLN A 72 1.37 -5.49 -5.45
C GLN A 72 1.00 -6.38 -4.26
N GLN A 73 1.66 -7.52 -4.21
CA GLN A 73 1.50 -8.51 -3.18
C GLN A 73 1.94 -7.89 -1.85
N ASN A 74 0.96 -7.49 -1.04
CA ASN A 74 1.08 -6.91 0.31
C ASN A 74 2.03 -5.70 0.36
N SER A 75 1.53 -4.54 -0.05
CA SER A 75 2.28 -3.28 0.09
C SER A 75 2.03 -2.67 1.46
N TYR A 76 3.11 -2.56 2.25
CA TYR A 76 3.08 -1.94 3.57
C TYR A 76 3.31 -0.44 3.45
N GLU A 77 2.53 0.34 4.19
CA GLU A 77 2.71 1.78 4.33
C GLU A 77 2.67 2.18 5.81
N LEU A 78 3.37 3.27 6.13
CA LEU A 78 3.47 3.81 7.49
C LEU A 78 2.70 5.12 7.58
N GLN A 79 1.74 5.18 8.50
CA GLN A 79 0.99 6.39 8.81
C GLN A 79 1.64 7.10 9.99
N LEU A 80 2.08 8.34 9.76
CA LEU A 80 2.87 9.15 10.70
C LEU A 80 2.04 9.93 11.73
N GLU A 81 0.78 9.56 11.93
CA GLU A 81 -0.07 10.12 12.98
C GLU A 81 -0.40 9.01 13.98
N THR A 82 -0.11 9.27 15.25
CA THR A 82 -0.27 8.28 16.31
C THR A 82 -1.73 8.12 16.72
N ARG A 83 -2.19 6.88 16.90
CA ARG A 83 -3.59 6.57 17.21
C ARG A 83 -3.69 5.41 18.19
N SER A 84 -4.82 5.29 18.88
CA SER A 84 -5.19 4.05 19.55
C SER A 84 -5.33 2.93 18.51
N TRP A 85 -5.21 1.67 18.91
CA TRP A 85 -5.29 0.55 17.97
C TRP A 85 -6.64 0.51 17.22
N LEU A 86 -7.75 0.79 17.93
CA LEU A 86 -9.09 0.83 17.34
C LEU A 86 -9.26 2.02 16.38
N ASP A 87 -8.72 3.19 16.72
CA ASP A 87 -8.77 4.36 15.85
C ASP A 87 -7.89 4.16 14.61
N ALA A 88 -6.74 3.50 14.77
CA ALA A 88 -5.85 3.12 13.69
C ALA A 88 -6.54 2.16 12.70
N GLN A 89 -7.19 1.10 13.20
CA GLN A 89 -7.97 0.18 12.36
C GLN A 89 -9.10 0.91 11.63
N SER A 90 -9.85 1.75 12.34
CA SER A 90 -10.95 2.53 11.76
C SER A 90 -10.44 3.46 10.65
N PHE A 91 -9.32 4.13 10.90
CA PHE A 91 -8.65 4.98 9.91
C PHE A 91 -8.26 4.19 8.66
N CYS A 92 -7.62 3.03 8.80
CA CYS A 92 -7.25 2.18 7.67
C CYS A 92 -8.48 1.82 6.83
N ARG A 93 -9.55 1.34 7.48
CA ARG A 93 -10.78 0.88 6.80
C ARG A 93 -11.51 2.00 6.08
N LEU A 94 -11.52 3.21 6.66
CA LEU A 94 -12.06 4.40 5.99
C LEU A 94 -11.25 4.82 4.75
N ASN A 95 -9.98 4.44 4.68
CA ASN A 95 -9.07 4.72 3.57
C ASN A 95 -8.78 3.49 2.70
N HIS A 96 -9.72 2.55 2.63
CA HIS A 96 -9.64 1.34 1.78
C HIS A 96 -8.41 0.45 2.04
N ALA A 97 -7.93 0.43 3.29
CA ALA A 97 -6.85 -0.40 3.80
C ALA A 97 -7.28 -1.14 5.08
N ASP A 98 -6.41 -1.96 5.64
CA ASP A 98 -6.54 -2.44 7.03
C ASP A 98 -5.16 -2.37 7.72
N LEU A 99 -5.13 -2.58 9.03
CA LEU A 99 -3.88 -2.79 9.76
C LEU A 99 -3.08 -3.95 9.13
N ALA A 100 -1.77 -3.80 9.13
CA ALA A 100 -0.87 -4.75 8.48
C ALA A 100 -0.90 -6.15 9.12
N ASN A 101 -1.12 -7.18 8.29
CA ASN A 101 -0.92 -8.56 8.69
C ASN A 101 0.51 -8.97 8.35
N VAL A 102 1.24 -9.49 9.34
CA VAL A 102 2.64 -9.90 9.16
C VAL A 102 2.71 -11.40 9.38
N THR A 103 2.50 -12.16 8.31
CA THR A 103 2.22 -13.61 8.36
C THR A 103 3.44 -14.47 8.01
N SER A 104 4.55 -13.86 7.60
CA SER A 104 5.78 -14.58 7.27
C SER A 104 7.05 -13.82 7.69
N PRO A 105 8.19 -14.51 7.85
CA PRO A 105 9.47 -13.86 8.10
C PRO A 105 9.84 -12.82 7.03
N ALA A 106 9.55 -13.10 5.75
CA ALA A 106 9.84 -12.18 4.65
C ALA A 106 9.03 -10.88 4.76
N GLU A 107 7.77 -10.96 5.20
CA GLU A 107 6.95 -9.79 5.49
C GLU A 107 7.47 -9.02 6.71
N GLY A 108 7.90 -9.74 7.75
CA GLY A 108 8.54 -9.14 8.92
C GLY A 108 9.76 -8.29 8.54
N GLU A 109 10.62 -8.77 7.64
CA GLU A 109 11.77 -8.01 7.14
C GLU A 109 11.36 -6.78 6.32
N LYS A 110 10.29 -6.87 5.49
CA LYS A 110 9.77 -5.71 4.76
C LYS A 110 9.30 -4.60 5.71
N VAL A 111 8.55 -4.97 6.75
CA VAL A 111 8.04 -4.02 7.75
C VAL A 111 9.16 -3.40 8.57
N LYS A 112 10.16 -4.18 8.99
CA LYS A 112 11.34 -3.64 9.69
C LYS A 112 12.10 -2.64 8.84
N ALA A 113 12.36 -2.96 7.57
CA ALA A 113 13.06 -2.07 6.66
C ALA A 113 12.28 -0.76 6.43
N LEU A 114 10.95 -0.85 6.34
CA LEU A 114 10.06 0.32 6.25
C LEU A 114 10.20 1.23 7.48
N LEU A 115 10.11 0.65 8.68
CA LEU A 115 10.23 1.38 9.95
C LEU A 115 11.63 2.01 10.12
N GLN A 116 12.69 1.27 9.82
CA GLN A 116 14.06 1.77 9.87
C GLN A 116 14.30 2.93 8.89
N ARG A 117 13.79 2.82 7.66
CA ARG A 117 13.89 3.88 6.64
C ARG A 117 13.28 5.19 7.13
N ASP A 118 12.15 5.10 7.81
CA ASP A 118 11.39 6.28 8.27
C ASP A 118 11.76 6.70 9.71
N GLY A 119 12.72 6.03 10.35
CA GLY A 119 13.19 6.34 11.70
C GLY A 119 12.15 6.10 12.79
N VAL A 120 11.22 5.17 12.56
CA VAL A 120 10.14 4.85 13.50
C VAL A 120 10.44 3.55 14.23
N GLU A 121 10.38 3.57 15.56
CA GLU A 121 10.62 2.37 16.37
C GLU A 121 9.33 1.69 16.83
N GLN A 122 8.19 2.37 16.76
CA GLN A 122 6.94 1.89 17.36
C GLN A 122 5.75 2.06 16.43
N ALA A 123 5.11 0.97 16.05
CA ALA A 123 3.92 1.03 15.22
C ALA A 123 2.95 -0.13 15.49
N TRP A 124 1.65 0.19 15.53
CA TRP A 124 0.57 -0.79 15.53
C TRP A 124 0.54 -1.59 14.24
N PHE A 125 0.15 -2.85 14.37
CA PHE A 125 -0.17 -3.72 13.25
C PHE A 125 -1.35 -4.62 13.63
N GLY A 126 -1.82 -5.47 12.72
CA GLY A 126 -3.15 -6.06 12.78
C GLY A 126 -3.36 -7.17 13.81
N LEU A 127 -2.32 -7.60 14.54
CA LEU A 127 -2.43 -8.69 15.49
C LEU A 127 -3.04 -8.20 16.82
N HIS A 128 -4.05 -8.91 17.31
CA HIS A 128 -4.68 -8.62 18.60
C HIS A 128 -4.99 -9.88 19.41
N ARG A 129 -5.28 -9.68 20.70
CA ARG A 129 -5.57 -10.72 21.69
C ARG A 129 -7.00 -11.21 21.52
N ASP A 130 -7.17 -12.15 20.59
CA ASP A 130 -8.26 -13.13 20.56
C ASP A 130 -7.69 -14.36 19.86
N SER A 131 -7.03 -15.25 20.62
CA SER A 131 -6.21 -16.35 20.07
C SER A 131 -5.13 -15.91 19.05
N TRP A 132 -4.64 -14.67 19.15
CA TRP A 132 -3.68 -14.07 18.21
C TRP A 132 -4.17 -14.10 16.76
N VAL A 133 -5.31 -13.45 16.55
CA VAL A 133 -5.97 -13.31 15.26
C VAL A 133 -5.61 -11.95 14.62
N TRP A 134 -5.51 -11.97 13.30
CA TRP A 134 -5.29 -10.81 12.45
C TRP A 134 -6.60 -10.05 12.19
N THR A 135 -6.53 -8.80 11.73
CA THR A 135 -7.73 -8.00 11.47
C THR A 135 -8.63 -8.55 10.35
N ASP A 136 -8.10 -9.45 9.52
CA ASP A 136 -8.84 -10.20 8.49
C ASP A 136 -9.51 -11.49 9.02
N GLY A 137 -9.34 -11.81 10.30
CA GLY A 137 -9.88 -13.00 10.95
C GLY A 137 -9.02 -14.25 10.81
N SER A 138 -7.89 -14.19 10.11
CA SER A 138 -6.96 -15.31 10.01
C SER A 138 -6.17 -15.50 11.31
N ALA A 139 -5.87 -16.76 11.66
CA ALA A 139 -5.05 -17.07 12.82
C ALA A 139 -3.56 -16.83 12.51
N THR A 140 -2.79 -16.45 13.53
CA THR A 140 -1.35 -16.31 13.35
C THR A 140 -0.63 -17.66 13.23
N SER A 141 0.30 -17.76 12.27
CA SER A 141 1.21 -18.90 12.09
C SER A 141 2.68 -18.52 12.26
N TYR A 142 2.97 -17.22 12.39
CA TYR A 142 4.30 -16.66 12.51
C TYR A 142 4.31 -15.61 13.62
N THR A 143 5.33 -15.66 14.47
CA THR A 143 5.49 -14.68 15.54
C THR A 143 6.93 -14.23 15.68
N SER A 144 7.15 -12.96 16.01
CA SER A 144 8.46 -12.39 16.29
C SER A 144 8.48 -11.63 17.63
N TRP A 145 7.96 -12.26 18.68
CA TRP A 145 7.90 -11.70 20.03
C TRP A 145 9.26 -11.26 20.56
N LEU A 146 9.27 -10.17 21.31
CA LEU A 146 10.38 -9.78 22.17
C LEU A 146 10.55 -10.82 23.28
N ALA A 147 11.77 -10.96 23.80
CA ALA A 147 12.02 -11.87 24.92
C ALA A 147 11.12 -11.51 26.11
N GLY A 148 10.39 -12.49 26.63
CA GLY A 148 9.45 -12.31 27.73
C GLY A 148 8.04 -11.86 27.32
N GLN A 149 7.76 -11.71 26.02
CA GLN A 149 6.43 -11.40 25.49
C GLN A 149 5.77 -12.61 24.81
N PRO A 150 4.43 -12.65 24.72
CA PRO A 150 3.48 -11.69 25.31
C PRO A 150 3.25 -11.95 26.80
N ASN A 151 3.28 -10.92 27.64
CA ASN A 151 3.20 -11.07 29.10
C ASN A 151 1.86 -10.67 29.72
N ASN A 152 0.98 -10.02 28.96
CA ASN A 152 -0.31 -9.53 29.44
C ASN A 152 -0.22 -8.75 30.75
N ALA A 153 0.76 -7.87 30.89
CA ALA A 153 0.97 -7.06 32.09
C ALA A 153 -0.32 -6.36 32.53
N GLY A 154 -0.71 -6.59 33.79
CA GLY A 154 -1.94 -6.02 34.37
C GLY A 154 -3.24 -6.51 33.74
N GLY A 155 -3.21 -7.55 32.90
CA GLY A 155 -4.40 -8.16 32.28
C GLY A 155 -5.07 -7.29 31.22
N SER A 156 -4.39 -6.27 30.69
CA SER A 156 -4.99 -5.24 29.83
C SER A 156 -4.30 -5.08 28.47
N GLN A 157 -3.36 -5.96 28.12
CA GLN A 157 -2.56 -5.83 26.89
C GLN A 157 -3.19 -6.61 25.73
N GLY A 158 -4.20 -6.00 25.12
CA GLY A 158 -5.01 -6.63 24.08
C GLY A 158 -4.47 -6.48 22.65
N CYS A 159 -3.48 -5.64 22.40
CA CYS A 159 -3.05 -5.26 21.06
C CYS A 159 -1.55 -5.37 20.90
N VAL A 160 -1.07 -5.61 19.68
CA VAL A 160 0.35 -5.86 19.42
C VAL A 160 0.95 -4.76 18.55
N TYR A 161 2.11 -4.27 18.98
CA TYR A 161 2.90 -3.29 18.22
C TYR A 161 4.30 -3.82 17.93
N MET A 162 4.90 -3.29 16.87
CA MET A 162 6.32 -3.42 16.61
C MET A 162 7.06 -2.55 17.63
N GLU A 163 7.96 -3.14 18.40
CA GLU A 163 8.92 -2.47 19.25
C GLU A 163 10.32 -2.71 18.68
N LYS A 164 10.83 -1.70 17.98
CA LYS A 164 12.03 -1.76 17.13
C LYS A 164 11.87 -2.82 16.05
N GLU A 165 12.32 -4.04 16.31
CA GLU A 165 12.32 -5.16 15.35
C GLU A 165 11.54 -6.38 15.85
N LYS A 166 10.95 -6.30 17.04
CA LYS A 166 10.26 -7.40 17.72
C LYS A 166 8.87 -6.98 18.15
N TRP A 167 8.03 -7.95 18.51
CA TRP A 167 6.63 -7.71 18.84
C TRP A 167 6.44 -7.64 20.34
N ASN A 168 5.57 -6.75 20.78
CA ASN A 168 5.20 -6.61 22.17
C ASN A 168 3.69 -6.38 22.27
N ASP A 169 3.03 -7.01 23.24
CA ASP A 169 1.63 -6.73 23.54
C ASP A 169 1.51 -5.53 24.50
N PHE A 170 0.53 -4.67 24.25
CA PHE A 170 0.32 -3.46 25.03
C PHE A 170 -1.16 -3.09 25.10
N PRO A 171 -1.59 -2.21 26.02
CA PRO A 171 -2.97 -1.74 26.04
C PRO A 171 -3.35 -1.05 24.74
N CYS A 172 -4.49 -1.43 24.18
CA CYS A 172 -4.97 -0.95 22.89
C CYS A 172 -5.25 0.57 22.84
N THR A 173 -5.34 1.20 24.01
CA THR A 173 -5.59 2.64 24.19
C THR A 173 -4.34 3.50 23.99
N ASN A 174 -3.14 2.89 23.94
CA ASN A 174 -1.91 3.60 23.69
C ASN A 174 -1.82 4.14 22.26
N GLN A 175 -1.10 5.23 22.10
CA GLN A 175 -0.95 5.90 20.81
C GLN A 175 0.39 5.53 20.17
N TYR A 176 0.33 4.88 19.00
CA TYR A 176 1.49 4.57 18.18
C TYR A 176 1.20 4.88 16.70
N TYR A 177 2.26 4.96 15.90
CA TYR A 177 2.14 5.02 14.44
C TYR A 177 1.45 3.76 13.90
N THR A 178 1.01 3.78 12.65
CA THR A 178 0.21 2.67 12.10
C THR A 178 0.88 2.07 10.88
N LEU A 179 1.07 0.75 10.89
CA LEU A 179 1.41 -0.03 9.70
C LEU A 179 0.13 -0.49 9.01
N THR A 180 0.01 -0.17 7.74
CA THR A 180 -1.18 -0.47 6.93
C THR A 180 -0.83 -1.41 5.79
N ASN A 181 -1.75 -2.31 5.45
CA ASN A 181 -1.68 -3.08 4.21
C ASN A 181 -2.75 -2.54 3.25
N LEU A 182 -2.34 -2.15 2.04
CA LEU A 182 -3.28 -1.72 1.00
C LEU A 182 -3.99 -2.96 0.43
N ILE A 183 -5.32 -2.91 0.35
CA ILE A 183 -6.15 -4.06 -0.04
C ILE A 183 -6.47 -4.06 -1.56
N TRP A 184 -5.98 -3.06 -2.34
CA TRP A 184 -6.31 -2.89 -3.76
C TRP A 184 -5.13 -2.37 -4.58
#